data_AF-A0A2E3F1P2-F1
#
_entry.id   AF-A0A2E3F1P2-F1
#
_cell.length_a   1.000
_cell.length_b   1.000
_cell.length_c   1.000
_cell.angle_alpha   90.00
_cell.angle_beta   90.00
_cell.angle_gamma   90.00
#
_symmetry.space_group_name_H-M   'P 1'
#
loop_
_entity.id
_entity.type
_entity.pdbx_description
1 polymer ?
#
loop_
_entity_poly.entity_id
_entity_poly.type
_entity_poly.pdbx_seq_one_letter_code
_entity_poly.pdbx_strand_id
1 'polypeptide(L)'
;MRFFLIGLVLLSLPGCKESKTENQNQEVATTTSDSVSDEALLDSVQKQTINYFWDGANADSGLAPERIHMDGIYPSNDKNVVTIGGTGFGLMAILAGVERGFIPKDSAFVRFQKMVNFLEKADRFHGAWPHWLDGTTGKVKPFSKNDDGGDLVETAFLVQGMLAVAEYYRDGNETEKALSSQIDKMWEEVEWDWYTQGKDVLYWHWSPNVGWKMNFPVGGYNEALVMYVLAAASPTHPISKSVYEKGWALDGGIAKDTSMYGIRTILNHYQHNDKAIVGPLFWAHYSYLGLDPKGLTDQYADYWKLNVNHAKIQYEYAVENPENYKGYGPDLWGLTSSYSINGYAGHRPGVDLGVISPTAALSSMPYTPKESQAFLRHLYTDLPQFIGVYGPYDAFSLQDDWYLPRYLAIDQGPIPVMIENYRSGLLWDLFMKNEDVLNGLKKLGFKSPYLEKE
;
A
#
# COMPACT_ATOMS: atom_id res chain seq x y z
N MET A 1 29.87 67.61 -19.59
CA MET A 1 31.26 68.00 -19.92
C MET A 1 31.70 69.11 -18.98
N ARG A 2 32.47 68.79 -17.95
CA ARG A 2 33.51 69.62 -17.30
C ARG A 2 33.78 69.08 -15.91
N PHE A 3 34.93 68.43 -15.83
CA PHE A 3 35.57 67.95 -14.64
C PHE A 3 36.53 69.01 -14.09
N PHE A 4 36.92 68.76 -12.84
CA PHE A 4 38.12 69.19 -12.12
C PHE A 4 38.09 70.53 -11.40
N LEU A 5 38.18 70.43 -10.06
CA LEU A 5 39.35 70.99 -9.38
C LEU A 5 39.68 70.14 -8.14
N ILE A 6 40.91 69.62 -8.12
CA ILE A 6 41.56 69.08 -6.93
C ILE A 6 42.32 70.22 -6.27
N GLY A 7 42.08 70.44 -4.98
CA GLY A 7 42.89 71.30 -4.12
C GLY A 7 43.62 70.46 -3.09
N LEU A 8 44.95 70.43 -3.21
CA LEU A 8 45.92 69.98 -2.20
C LEU A 8 45.78 70.90 -0.95
N VAL A 9 46.06 70.48 0.29
CA VAL A 9 47.35 70.78 0.96
C VAL A 9 47.25 70.45 2.48
N LEU A 10 48.37 69.91 3.02
CA LEU A 10 48.96 69.98 4.39
C LEU A 10 48.61 68.96 5.52
N LEU A 11 49.65 68.15 5.75
CA LEU A 11 50.19 67.46 6.92
C LEU A 11 49.69 67.81 8.34
N SER A 12 49.47 66.74 9.13
CA SER A 12 50.11 66.55 10.45
C SER A 12 50.09 65.06 10.85
N LEU A 13 51.22 64.55 11.35
CA LEU A 13 51.33 63.28 12.09
C LEU A 13 51.72 63.64 13.53
N PRO A 14 51.09 63.05 14.55
CA PRO A 14 51.81 61.99 15.27
C PRO A 14 50.90 60.92 15.93
N GLY A 15 51.49 59.78 16.28
CA GLY A 15 51.01 58.92 17.37
C GLY A 15 50.72 57.47 17.01
N CYS A 16 51.66 56.58 17.33
CA CYS A 16 51.49 55.12 17.28
C CYS A 16 50.96 54.57 18.61
N LYS A 17 49.81 53.87 18.54
CA LYS A 17 49.22 52.80 19.39
C LYS A 17 47.71 52.95 19.20
N GLU A 18 46.92 52.03 18.67
CA GLU A 18 46.85 50.57 18.74
C GLU A 18 45.99 50.08 17.56
N SER A 19 46.24 48.87 17.05
CA SER A 19 45.20 47.83 16.87
C SER A 19 45.81 46.71 16.03
N LYS A 20 45.76 45.50 16.58
CA LYS A 20 45.97 44.30 15.78
C LYS A 20 44.82 44.25 14.78
N THR A 21 45.14 44.40 13.51
CA THR A 21 44.21 44.15 12.41
C THR A 21 43.95 42.64 12.39
N GLU A 22 42.76 42.22 12.83
CA GLU A 22 42.25 40.89 12.55
C GLU A 22 42.12 40.76 11.03
N ASN A 23 42.94 39.89 10.44
CA ASN A 23 42.74 39.39 9.11
C ASN A 23 41.37 38.69 9.09
N GLN A 24 40.39 39.31 8.45
CA GLN A 24 39.20 38.62 7.96
C GLN A 24 39.63 37.64 6.87
N ASN A 25 40.10 36.46 7.29
CA ASN A 25 39.93 35.28 6.48
C ASN A 25 38.43 34.97 6.53
N GLN A 26 37.74 35.29 5.43
CA GLN A 26 36.44 34.69 5.14
C GLN A 26 36.65 33.17 5.15
N GLU A 27 36.29 32.53 6.26
CA GLU A 27 35.80 31.16 6.20
C GLU A 27 34.62 31.21 5.22
N VAL A 28 34.87 30.72 4.01
CA VAL A 28 33.80 30.19 3.17
C VAL A 28 33.22 29.06 4.00
N ALA A 29 32.20 29.40 4.80
CA ALA A 29 31.29 28.45 5.36
C ALA A 29 30.77 27.68 4.16
N THR A 30 31.34 26.50 3.96
CA THR A 30 30.81 25.51 3.07
C THR A 30 29.48 25.17 3.72
N THR A 31 28.41 25.81 3.28
CA THR A 31 27.05 25.39 3.59
C THR A 31 26.92 23.99 3.01
N THR A 32 27.32 22.99 3.80
CA THR A 32 26.82 21.64 3.67
C THR A 32 25.31 21.80 3.64
N SER A 33 24.69 21.51 2.49
CA SER A 33 23.24 21.38 2.39
C SER A 33 22.77 20.57 3.59
N ASP A 34 21.97 21.17 4.47
CA ASP A 34 21.39 20.45 5.60
C ASP A 34 20.67 19.22 5.04
N SER A 35 21.27 18.05 5.22
CA SER A 35 20.76 16.80 4.65
C SER A 35 19.43 16.49 5.33
N VAL A 36 18.34 16.43 4.57
CA VAL A 36 17.02 16.04 5.09
C VAL A 36 17.14 14.68 5.79
N SER A 37 16.70 14.60 7.05
CA SER A 37 16.79 13.37 7.84
C SER A 37 15.87 12.29 7.28
N ASP A 38 16.21 11.02 7.53
CA ASP A 38 15.36 9.89 7.12
C ASP A 38 13.94 10.02 7.68
N GLU A 39 13.81 10.45 8.94
CA GLU A 39 12.53 10.65 9.60
C GLU A 39 11.69 11.75 8.92
N ALA A 40 12.31 12.86 8.51
CA ALA A 40 11.62 13.93 7.80
C ALA A 40 11.16 13.48 6.40
N LEU A 41 11.90 12.59 5.73
CA LEU A 41 11.47 11.97 4.47
C LEU A 41 10.28 11.03 4.69
N LEU A 42 10.31 10.20 5.73
CA LEU A 42 9.20 9.31 6.08
C LEU A 42 7.91 10.08 6.38
N ASP A 43 8.00 11.15 7.19
CA ASP A 43 6.86 12.04 7.45
C ASP A 43 6.34 12.70 6.16
N SER A 44 7.24 13.12 5.28
CA SER A 44 6.88 13.77 4.01
C SER A 44 6.11 12.82 3.10
N VAL A 45 6.63 11.62 2.85
CA VAL A 45 5.97 10.65 1.98
C VAL A 45 4.67 10.13 2.58
N GLN A 46 4.61 9.87 3.89
CA GLN A 46 3.35 9.46 4.53
C GLN A 46 2.29 10.55 4.43
N LYS A 47 2.61 11.79 4.82
CA LYS A 47 1.64 12.90 4.80
C LYS A 47 1.12 13.18 3.39
N GLN A 48 2.00 13.23 2.40
CA GLN A 48 1.60 13.47 1.00
C GLN A 48 0.73 12.32 0.47
N THR A 49 1.12 11.07 0.74
CA THR A 49 0.40 9.91 0.21
C THR A 49 -0.96 9.71 0.89
N ILE A 50 -1.07 9.96 2.19
CA ILE A 50 -2.34 9.95 2.93
C ILE A 50 -3.34 10.94 2.32
N ASN A 51 -2.88 12.07 1.77
CA ASN A 51 -3.76 13.05 1.14
C ASN A 51 -4.48 12.52 -0.11
N TYR A 52 -4.02 11.43 -0.75
CA TYR A 52 -4.80 10.73 -1.78
C TYR A 52 -6.18 10.30 -1.23
N PHE A 53 -6.21 9.78 0.00
CA PHE A 53 -7.41 9.27 0.68
C PHE A 53 -8.14 10.35 1.49
N TRP A 54 -7.50 11.48 1.72
CA TRP A 54 -8.09 12.59 2.46
C TRP A 54 -8.68 13.65 1.54
N ASP A 55 -7.82 14.36 0.80
CA ASP A 55 -8.20 15.45 -0.11
C ASP A 55 -8.61 14.91 -1.49
N GLY A 56 -7.97 13.83 -1.94
CA GLY A 56 -8.27 13.17 -3.21
C GLY A 56 -9.51 12.28 -3.19
N ALA A 57 -10.13 12.06 -2.02
CA ALA A 57 -11.29 11.19 -1.86
C ALA A 57 -12.49 11.66 -2.71
N ASN A 58 -13.33 10.70 -3.10
CA ASN A 58 -14.60 11.02 -3.74
C ASN A 58 -15.47 11.88 -2.79
N ALA A 59 -15.97 13.01 -3.28
CA ALA A 59 -16.63 14.00 -2.44
C ALA A 59 -17.99 13.54 -1.88
N ASP A 60 -18.69 12.62 -2.53
CA ASP A 60 -20.02 12.15 -2.11
C ASP A 60 -19.91 11.01 -1.08
N SER A 61 -19.06 10.02 -1.38
CA SER A 61 -18.90 8.82 -0.56
C SER A 61 -17.79 8.92 0.49
N GLY A 62 -16.78 9.75 0.25
CA GLY A 62 -15.54 9.77 1.03
C GLY A 62 -14.61 8.59 0.76
N LEU A 63 -14.95 7.70 -0.18
CA LEU A 63 -14.16 6.52 -0.55
C LEU A 63 -13.03 6.87 -1.52
N ALA A 64 -12.08 5.94 -1.68
CA ALA A 64 -10.92 6.13 -2.53
C ALA A 64 -11.32 6.02 -4.01
N PRO A 65 -11.05 7.03 -4.85
CA PRO A 65 -11.16 6.88 -6.30
C PRO A 65 -10.21 5.78 -6.75
N GLU A 66 -10.58 5.01 -7.76
CA GLU A 66 -9.68 4.03 -8.39
C GLU A 66 -8.35 4.69 -8.81
N ARG A 67 -8.47 5.85 -9.48
CA ARG A 67 -7.36 6.58 -10.05
C ARG A 67 -7.56 8.07 -9.94
N ILE A 68 -6.46 8.80 -9.75
CA ILE A 68 -6.43 10.26 -9.87
C ILE A 68 -5.41 10.64 -10.92
N HIS A 69 -5.87 11.29 -11.99
CA HIS A 69 -5.03 11.82 -13.04
C HIS A 69 -4.94 13.34 -12.95
N MET A 70 -3.73 13.85 -12.73
CA MET A 70 -3.48 15.30 -12.59
C MET A 70 -3.57 16.05 -13.92
N ASP A 71 -3.45 15.34 -15.04
CA ASP A 71 -3.69 15.85 -16.39
C ASP A 71 -5.19 16.03 -16.72
N GLY A 72 -6.09 15.51 -15.87
CA GLY A 72 -7.53 15.54 -16.08
C GLY A 72 -8.05 14.60 -17.17
N ILE A 73 -7.20 13.74 -17.75
CA ILE A 73 -7.54 12.86 -18.87
C ILE A 73 -7.99 11.51 -18.33
N TYR A 74 -9.30 11.21 -18.37
CA TYR A 74 -9.87 9.93 -17.94
C TYR A 74 -10.48 9.20 -19.14
N PRO A 75 -9.72 8.33 -19.85
CA PRO A 75 -10.17 7.69 -21.08
C PRO A 75 -11.45 6.86 -20.92
N SER A 76 -11.67 6.29 -19.74
CA SER A 76 -12.83 5.45 -19.42
C SER A 76 -13.99 6.24 -18.78
N ASN A 77 -13.91 7.58 -18.76
CA ASN A 77 -14.86 8.47 -18.10
C ASN A 77 -15.23 8.00 -16.69
N ASP A 78 -14.20 7.67 -15.90
CA ASP A 78 -14.26 6.91 -14.66
C ASP A 78 -13.76 7.71 -13.45
N LYS A 79 -13.64 9.04 -13.58
CA LYS A 79 -13.18 9.93 -12.50
C LYS A 79 -13.98 9.78 -11.19
N ASN A 80 -15.26 9.44 -11.28
CA ASN A 80 -16.14 9.27 -10.11
C ASN A 80 -16.19 7.84 -9.57
N VAL A 81 -15.43 6.92 -10.17
CA VAL A 81 -15.39 5.51 -9.73
C VAL A 81 -14.52 5.37 -8.51
N VAL A 82 -15.04 4.67 -7.51
CA VAL A 82 -14.31 4.32 -6.29
C VAL A 82 -14.02 2.83 -6.29
N THR A 83 -12.86 2.47 -5.76
CA THR A 83 -12.39 1.07 -5.65
C THR A 83 -12.56 0.57 -4.23
N ILE A 84 -12.99 -0.68 -4.08
CA ILE A 84 -13.30 -1.26 -2.78
C ILE A 84 -12.04 -1.66 -2.01
N GLY A 85 -11.12 -2.42 -2.59
CA GLY A 85 -9.90 -2.80 -1.89
C GLY A 85 -8.98 -1.61 -1.62
N GLY A 86 -8.83 -0.71 -2.59
CA GLY A 86 -8.10 0.55 -2.38
C GLY A 86 -8.73 1.45 -1.31
N THR A 87 -10.05 1.39 -1.12
CA THR A 87 -10.74 2.05 0.01
C THR A 87 -10.39 1.39 1.34
N GLY A 88 -10.27 0.07 1.39
CA GLY A 88 -9.74 -0.65 2.57
C GLY A 88 -8.38 -0.14 3.00
N PHE A 89 -7.48 0.05 2.04
CA PHE A 89 -6.15 0.62 2.31
C PHE A 89 -6.26 2.07 2.78
N GLY A 90 -7.16 2.85 2.17
CA GLY A 90 -7.44 4.23 2.57
C GLY A 90 -7.92 4.38 4.01
N LEU A 91 -8.75 3.46 4.50
CA LEU A 91 -9.19 3.45 5.91
C LEU A 91 -7.99 3.37 6.85
N MET A 92 -7.07 2.44 6.58
CA MET A 92 -5.83 2.28 7.35
C MET A 92 -4.88 3.47 7.20
N ALA A 93 -4.75 4.04 6.01
CA ALA A 93 -3.91 5.21 5.77
C ALA A 93 -4.42 6.43 6.56
N ILE A 94 -5.73 6.62 6.67
CA ILE A 94 -6.32 7.69 7.49
C ILE A 94 -6.01 7.47 8.98
N LEU A 95 -6.09 6.23 9.49
CA LEU A 95 -5.70 5.93 10.87
C LEU A 95 -4.22 6.28 11.15
N ALA A 96 -3.31 5.91 10.24
CA ALA A 96 -1.92 6.32 10.32
C ALA A 96 -1.77 7.85 10.34
N GLY A 97 -2.57 8.57 9.54
CA GLY A 97 -2.63 10.02 9.54
C GLY A 97 -3.13 10.63 10.86
N VAL A 98 -4.04 9.95 11.56
CA VAL A 98 -4.52 10.37 12.89
C VAL A 98 -3.41 10.22 13.92
N GLU A 99 -2.77 9.05 13.99
CA GLU A 99 -1.70 8.78 14.96
C GLU A 99 -0.48 9.68 14.76
N ARG A 100 -0.19 10.05 13.51
CA ARG A 100 0.88 11.01 13.18
C ARG A 100 0.47 12.48 13.37
N GLY A 101 -0.77 12.77 13.75
CA GLY A 101 -1.28 14.13 13.91
C GLY A 101 -1.41 14.91 12.60
N PHE A 102 -1.40 14.22 11.44
CA PHE A 102 -1.64 14.83 10.14
C PHE A 102 -3.12 15.14 9.93
N ILE A 103 -4.00 14.32 10.53
CA ILE A 103 -5.46 14.45 10.47
C ILE A 103 -5.99 14.50 11.91
N PRO A 104 -6.82 15.50 12.27
CA PRO A 104 -7.46 15.51 13.59
C PRO A 104 -8.39 14.31 13.77
N LYS A 105 -8.31 13.63 14.93
CA LYS A 105 -9.12 12.43 15.24
C LYS A 105 -10.62 12.62 15.01
N ASP A 106 -11.18 13.77 15.44
CA ASP A 106 -12.60 14.07 15.27
C ASP A 106 -12.99 14.22 13.78
N SER A 107 -12.10 14.79 12.97
CA SER A 107 -12.33 14.90 11.52
C SER A 107 -12.28 13.52 10.86
N ALA A 108 -11.32 12.68 11.25
CA ALA A 108 -11.24 11.30 10.77
C ALA A 108 -12.48 10.48 11.15
N PHE A 109 -12.99 10.62 12.38
CA PHE A 109 -14.23 9.97 12.80
C PHE A 109 -15.41 10.34 11.89
N VAL A 110 -15.60 11.63 11.60
CA VAL A 110 -16.65 12.08 10.66
C VAL A 110 -16.45 11.49 9.26
N ARG A 111 -15.20 11.38 8.79
CA ARG A 111 -14.88 10.74 7.51
C ARG A 111 -15.23 9.26 7.52
N PHE A 112 -14.83 8.51 8.54
CA PHE A 112 -15.12 7.08 8.65
C PHE A 112 -16.62 6.82 8.72
N GLN A 113 -17.36 7.60 9.51
CA GLN A 113 -18.82 7.48 9.58
C GLN A 113 -19.48 7.72 8.22
N LYS A 114 -18.98 8.68 7.43
CA LYS A 114 -19.46 8.92 6.07
C LYS A 114 -19.19 7.73 5.14
N MET A 115 -17.97 7.20 5.17
CA MET A 115 -17.56 6.05 4.35
C MET A 115 -18.41 4.81 4.67
N VAL A 116 -18.54 4.47 5.96
CA VAL A 116 -19.33 3.31 6.43
C VAL A 116 -20.81 3.47 6.07
N ASN A 117 -21.38 4.67 6.27
CA ASN A 117 -22.78 4.94 5.90
C ASN A 117 -23.04 4.82 4.39
N PHE A 118 -22.05 5.12 3.54
CA PHE A 118 -22.16 4.92 2.11
C PHE A 118 -22.09 3.44 1.75
N LEU A 119 -21.09 2.72 2.29
CA LEU A 119 -20.88 1.30 2.06
C LEU A 119 -22.05 0.43 2.52
N GLU A 120 -22.73 0.78 3.62
CA GLU A 120 -23.92 0.07 4.11
C GLU A 120 -25.09 0.12 3.10
N LYS A 121 -25.15 1.18 2.28
CA LYS A 121 -26.21 1.40 1.28
C LYS A 121 -25.82 1.01 -0.14
N ALA A 122 -24.52 0.78 -0.37
CA ALA A 122 -24.00 0.40 -1.67
C ALA A 122 -24.49 -0.99 -2.08
N ASP A 123 -24.42 -1.28 -3.38
CA ASP A 123 -24.72 -2.60 -3.90
C ASP A 123 -23.77 -3.64 -3.26
N ARG A 124 -24.36 -4.73 -2.77
CA ARG A 124 -23.68 -5.90 -2.22
C ARG A 124 -24.31 -7.17 -2.78
N PHE A 125 -23.51 -8.21 -2.88
CA PHE A 125 -23.84 -9.47 -3.53
C PHE A 125 -23.44 -10.62 -2.60
N HIS A 126 -24.42 -11.19 -1.90
CA HIS A 126 -24.14 -12.11 -0.78
C HIS A 126 -23.19 -11.48 0.23
N GLY A 127 -23.50 -10.23 0.61
CA GLY A 127 -22.72 -9.41 1.53
C GLY A 127 -21.41 -8.83 0.99
N ALA A 128 -20.82 -9.40 -0.06
CA ALA A 128 -19.59 -8.88 -0.67
C ALA A 128 -19.86 -7.64 -1.54
N TRP A 129 -18.93 -6.69 -1.52
CA TRP A 129 -18.98 -5.53 -2.42
C TRP A 129 -18.37 -5.88 -3.79
N PRO A 130 -18.75 -5.16 -4.86
CA PRO A 130 -18.11 -5.30 -6.16
C PRO A 130 -16.70 -4.69 -6.16
N HIS A 131 -15.92 -4.96 -7.20
CA HIS A 131 -14.60 -4.33 -7.39
C HIS A 131 -14.70 -2.79 -7.44
N TRP A 132 -15.66 -2.28 -8.22
CA TRP A 132 -15.90 -0.85 -8.41
C TRP A 132 -17.34 -0.45 -8.11
N LEU A 133 -17.48 0.72 -7.49
CA LEU A 133 -18.74 1.42 -7.31
C LEU A 133 -18.67 2.79 -8.01
N ASP A 134 -19.82 3.26 -8.48
CA ASP A 134 -20.03 4.68 -8.71
C ASP A 134 -20.06 5.40 -7.35
N GLY A 135 -19.09 6.29 -7.12
CA GLY A 135 -18.88 6.95 -5.83
C GLY A 135 -19.98 7.94 -5.43
N THR A 136 -20.91 8.27 -6.31
CA THR A 136 -22.05 9.14 -6.00
C THR A 136 -23.28 8.32 -5.61
N THR A 137 -23.52 7.22 -6.31
CA THR A 137 -24.77 6.45 -6.21
C THR A 137 -24.66 5.17 -5.39
N GLY A 138 -23.43 4.66 -5.19
CA GLY A 138 -23.20 3.37 -4.54
C GLY A 138 -23.61 2.18 -5.41
N LYS A 139 -23.78 2.38 -6.72
CA LYS A 139 -24.13 1.33 -7.68
C LYS A 139 -22.90 0.67 -8.27
N VAL A 140 -22.98 -0.64 -8.51
CA VAL A 140 -21.88 -1.39 -9.15
C VAL A 140 -21.54 -0.77 -10.50
N LYS A 141 -20.24 -0.51 -10.71
CA LYS A 141 -19.69 -0.29 -12.05
C LYS A 141 -18.95 -1.57 -12.44
N PRO A 142 -19.40 -2.32 -13.46
CA PRO A 142 -18.73 -3.53 -13.86
C PRO A 142 -17.25 -3.29 -14.18
N PHE A 143 -16.35 -4.07 -13.56
CA PHE A 143 -14.92 -4.00 -13.82
C PHE A 143 -14.58 -4.61 -15.20
N SER A 144 -15.33 -5.65 -15.57
CA SER A 144 -15.30 -6.25 -16.90
C SER A 144 -16.69 -6.76 -17.30
N LYS A 145 -16.82 -7.30 -18.52
CA LYS A 145 -18.11 -7.75 -19.07
C LYS A 145 -18.88 -8.74 -18.18
N ASN A 146 -18.18 -9.63 -17.47
CA ASN A 146 -18.80 -10.65 -16.63
C ASN A 146 -18.54 -10.42 -15.13
N ASP A 147 -17.96 -9.28 -14.79
CA ASP A 147 -17.58 -8.91 -13.43
C ASP A 147 -18.39 -7.67 -13.01
N ASP A 148 -19.67 -7.94 -12.72
CA ASP A 148 -20.72 -6.97 -12.39
C ASP A 148 -21.44 -7.34 -11.09
N GLY A 149 -20.79 -8.13 -10.24
CA GLY A 149 -21.30 -8.59 -8.95
C GLY A 149 -20.26 -8.47 -7.85
N GLY A 150 -20.25 -9.40 -6.89
CA GLY A 150 -19.33 -9.34 -5.76
C GLY A 150 -17.92 -9.79 -6.14
N ASP A 151 -16.94 -9.05 -5.63
CA ASP A 151 -15.51 -9.36 -5.67
C ASP A 151 -15.04 -9.63 -4.24
N LEU A 152 -14.72 -10.89 -3.95
CA LEU A 152 -14.40 -11.32 -2.59
C LEU A 152 -12.99 -10.94 -2.15
N VAL A 153 -12.05 -10.75 -3.07
CA VAL A 153 -10.68 -10.33 -2.76
C VAL A 153 -10.68 -8.85 -2.39
N GLU A 154 -11.34 -8.01 -3.19
CA GLU A 154 -11.50 -6.59 -2.89
C GLU A 154 -12.29 -6.37 -1.60
N THR A 155 -13.35 -7.17 -1.39
CA THR A 155 -14.09 -7.19 -0.12
C THR A 155 -13.18 -7.55 1.06
N ALA A 156 -12.29 -8.52 0.92
CA ALA A 156 -11.34 -8.88 1.98
C ALA A 156 -10.39 -7.73 2.32
N PHE A 157 -9.90 -6.99 1.32
CA PHE A 157 -9.08 -5.80 1.55
C PHE A 157 -9.86 -4.68 2.25
N LEU A 158 -11.12 -4.45 1.86
CA LEU A 158 -12.01 -3.50 2.53
C LEU A 158 -12.23 -3.88 4.00
N VAL A 159 -12.62 -5.14 4.24
CA VAL A 159 -12.89 -5.66 5.59
C VAL A 159 -11.64 -5.58 6.46
N GLN A 160 -10.46 -5.89 5.92
CA GLN A 160 -9.19 -5.74 6.63
C GLN A 160 -9.05 -4.31 7.20
N GLY A 161 -9.32 -3.29 6.39
CA GLY A 161 -9.30 -1.89 6.83
C GLY A 161 -10.43 -1.50 7.78
N MET A 162 -11.65 -2.00 7.54
CA MET A 162 -12.81 -1.75 8.39
C MET A 162 -12.59 -2.30 9.80
N LEU A 163 -12.09 -3.53 9.95
CA LEU A 163 -11.82 -4.12 11.25
C LEU A 163 -10.76 -3.34 12.03
N ALA A 164 -9.71 -2.82 11.35
CA ALA A 164 -8.75 -1.94 12.01
C ALA A 164 -9.39 -0.65 12.54
N VAL A 165 -10.33 -0.04 11.79
CA VAL A 165 -11.10 1.12 12.26
C VAL A 165 -12.02 0.75 13.43
N ALA A 166 -12.71 -0.38 13.37
CA ALA A 166 -13.54 -0.85 14.46
C ALA A 166 -12.72 -1.05 15.74
N GLU A 167 -11.57 -1.74 15.67
CA GLU A 167 -10.71 -1.94 16.84
C GLU A 167 -10.14 -0.65 17.41
N TYR A 168 -9.86 0.34 16.55
CA TYR A 168 -9.38 1.66 16.99
C TYR A 168 -10.43 2.43 17.81
N TYR A 169 -11.72 2.24 17.50
CA TYR A 169 -12.84 2.94 18.14
C TYR A 169 -13.65 2.07 19.13
N ARG A 170 -13.35 0.77 19.25
CA ARG A 170 -14.11 -0.21 20.05
C ARG A 170 -14.28 0.19 21.51
N ASP A 171 -13.24 0.78 22.09
CA ASP A 171 -13.21 1.20 23.50
C ASP A 171 -13.53 2.70 23.70
N GLY A 172 -13.97 3.39 22.64
CA GLY A 172 -14.23 4.83 22.62
C GLY A 172 -15.53 5.28 23.31
N ASN A 173 -15.96 6.49 22.97
CA ASN A 173 -17.24 7.05 23.39
C ASN A 173 -18.43 6.34 22.70
N GLU A 174 -19.67 6.70 23.06
CA GLU A 174 -20.88 6.05 22.52
C GLU A 174 -20.98 6.10 20.99
N THR A 175 -20.59 7.21 20.36
CA THR A 175 -20.62 7.35 18.89
C THR A 175 -19.49 6.57 18.21
N GLU A 176 -18.31 6.50 18.82
CA GLU A 176 -17.18 5.67 18.36
C GLU A 176 -17.51 4.17 18.43
N LYS A 177 -18.18 3.76 19.52
CA LYS A 177 -18.70 2.39 19.68
C LYS A 177 -19.80 2.05 18.68
N ALA A 178 -20.67 3.01 18.37
CA ALA A 178 -21.71 2.83 17.35
C ALA A 178 -21.11 2.62 15.95
N LEU A 179 -20.08 3.37 15.57
CA LEU A 179 -19.34 3.16 14.32
C LEU A 179 -18.72 1.76 14.27
N SER A 180 -18.07 1.34 15.36
CA SER A 180 -17.46 0.00 15.47
C SER A 180 -18.53 -1.10 15.32
N SER A 181 -19.68 -0.94 15.97
CA SER A 181 -20.80 -1.90 15.88
C SER A 181 -21.42 -1.97 14.47
N GLN A 182 -21.47 -0.83 13.75
CA GLN A 182 -21.95 -0.78 12.37
C GLN A 182 -20.99 -1.53 11.42
N ILE A 183 -19.68 -1.37 11.66
CA ILE A 183 -18.65 -2.14 10.94
C ILE A 183 -18.78 -3.64 11.24
N ASP A 184 -18.89 -4.03 12.52
CA ASP A 184 -19.01 -5.43 12.93
C ASP A 184 -20.22 -6.08 12.22
N LYS A 185 -21.38 -5.40 12.19
CA LYS A 185 -22.56 -5.87 11.45
C LYS A 185 -22.27 -6.07 9.95
N MET A 186 -21.60 -5.11 9.29
CA MET A 186 -21.29 -5.23 7.86
C MET A 186 -20.29 -6.36 7.58
N TRP A 187 -19.35 -6.60 8.49
CA TRP A 187 -18.42 -7.74 8.47
C TRP A 187 -19.16 -9.08 8.61
N GLU A 188 -20.06 -9.18 9.57
CA GLU A 188 -20.90 -10.36 9.82
C GLU A 188 -21.86 -10.67 8.66
N GLU A 189 -22.21 -9.69 7.84
CA GLU A 189 -23.09 -9.88 6.68
C GLU A 189 -22.38 -10.41 5.44
N VAL A 190 -21.04 -10.50 5.41
CA VAL A 190 -20.31 -11.06 4.27
C VAL A 190 -20.43 -12.58 4.24
N GLU A 191 -21.10 -13.13 3.22
CA GLU A 191 -21.34 -14.57 3.09
C GLU A 191 -20.15 -15.30 2.46
N TRP A 192 -19.02 -15.43 3.17
CA TRP A 192 -17.81 -16.05 2.63
C TRP A 192 -18.01 -17.49 2.15
N ASP A 193 -18.85 -18.25 2.86
CA ASP A 193 -19.19 -19.62 2.53
C ASP A 193 -19.98 -19.75 1.21
N TRP A 194 -20.78 -18.75 0.83
CA TRP A 194 -21.45 -18.68 -0.48
C TRP A 194 -20.45 -18.79 -1.63
N TYR A 195 -19.32 -18.09 -1.49
CA TYR A 195 -18.25 -18.04 -2.50
C TYR A 195 -17.45 -19.34 -2.62
N THR A 196 -17.80 -20.38 -1.86
CA THR A 196 -17.22 -21.72 -2.04
C THR A 196 -17.88 -22.52 -3.15
N GLN A 197 -19.11 -22.17 -3.54
CA GLN A 197 -19.99 -23.05 -4.34
C GLN A 197 -20.17 -24.46 -3.74
N GLY A 198 -20.03 -24.60 -2.42
CA GLY A 198 -20.01 -25.91 -1.74
C GLY A 198 -18.79 -26.76 -2.06
N LYS A 199 -17.68 -26.15 -2.51
CA LYS A 199 -16.40 -26.82 -2.81
C LYS A 199 -15.33 -26.43 -1.81
N ASP A 200 -14.21 -27.15 -1.81
CA ASP A 200 -13.04 -26.85 -0.98
C ASP A 200 -12.15 -25.73 -1.60
N VAL A 201 -12.73 -24.61 -2.05
CA VAL A 201 -12.01 -23.45 -2.59
C VAL A 201 -12.90 -22.22 -2.57
N LEU A 202 -12.33 -21.01 -2.38
CA LEU A 202 -13.05 -19.75 -2.59
C LEU A 202 -12.95 -19.30 -4.05
N TYR A 203 -14.07 -18.84 -4.60
CA TYR A 203 -14.12 -18.16 -5.89
C TYR A 203 -14.02 -16.65 -5.70
N TRP A 204 -13.27 -16.01 -6.58
CA TRP A 204 -13.05 -14.57 -6.52
C TRP A 204 -14.35 -13.79 -6.78
N HIS A 205 -15.16 -14.21 -7.76
CA HIS A 205 -16.31 -13.43 -8.22
C HIS A 205 -17.61 -14.23 -8.22
N TRP A 206 -18.71 -13.52 -7.99
CA TRP A 206 -20.07 -14.00 -8.25
C TRP A 206 -20.94 -12.87 -8.80
N SER A 207 -21.78 -13.16 -9.80
CA SER A 207 -22.70 -12.19 -10.40
C SER A 207 -24.16 -12.65 -10.33
N PRO A 208 -25.12 -11.75 -10.03
CA PRO A 208 -26.53 -12.06 -10.16
C PRO A 208 -26.98 -12.26 -11.62
N ASN A 209 -26.26 -11.69 -12.59
CA ASN A 209 -26.60 -11.73 -14.01
C ASN A 209 -25.99 -12.93 -14.74
N VAL A 210 -24.74 -13.29 -14.40
CA VAL A 210 -23.98 -14.34 -15.09
C VAL A 210 -23.52 -15.49 -14.17
N GLY A 211 -23.87 -15.45 -12.89
CA GLY A 211 -23.48 -16.46 -11.91
C GLY A 211 -21.97 -16.56 -11.76
N TRP A 212 -21.45 -17.78 -11.84
CA TRP A 212 -20.04 -18.11 -11.66
C TRP A 212 -19.19 -18.02 -12.93
N LYS A 213 -19.62 -17.25 -13.94
CA LYS A 213 -18.99 -17.25 -15.27
C LYS A 213 -17.54 -16.76 -15.30
N MET A 214 -17.15 -15.90 -14.36
CA MET A 214 -15.74 -15.54 -14.16
C MET A 214 -14.88 -16.76 -13.82
N ASN A 215 -15.46 -17.75 -13.13
CA ASN A 215 -14.89 -19.07 -12.85
C ASN A 215 -13.42 -19.02 -12.41
N PHE A 216 -13.14 -18.18 -11.41
CA PHE A 216 -11.79 -17.98 -10.89
C PHE A 216 -11.69 -18.53 -9.45
N PRO A 217 -11.37 -19.83 -9.29
CA PRO A 217 -11.02 -20.38 -7.97
C PRO A 217 -9.65 -19.85 -7.53
N VAL A 218 -9.56 -19.31 -6.32
CA VAL A 218 -8.38 -18.60 -5.83
C VAL A 218 -7.43 -19.57 -5.13
N GLY A 219 -6.42 -20.07 -5.84
CA GLY A 219 -5.29 -20.80 -5.26
C GLY A 219 -4.09 -19.90 -4.97
N GLY A 220 -3.26 -20.28 -4.02
CA GLY A 220 -2.02 -19.58 -3.67
C GLY A 220 -0.75 -20.15 -4.31
N TYR A 221 0.40 -19.47 -4.20
CA TYR A 221 0.57 -18.22 -3.45
C TYR A 221 0.40 -16.99 -4.35
N ASN A 222 -0.43 -16.05 -3.90
CA ASN A 222 -0.63 -14.72 -4.48
C ASN A 222 -1.04 -13.70 -3.39
N GLU A 223 -1.57 -12.53 -3.76
CA GLU A 223 -1.97 -11.43 -2.87
C GLU A 223 -3.16 -11.70 -1.95
N ALA A 224 -3.91 -12.80 -2.14
CA ALA A 224 -5.25 -12.98 -1.58
C ALA A 224 -5.31 -13.81 -0.27
N LEU A 225 -4.19 -13.98 0.45
CA LEU A 225 -4.15 -14.74 1.71
C LEU A 225 -5.18 -14.25 2.73
N VAL A 226 -5.32 -12.94 2.91
CA VAL A 226 -6.22 -12.34 3.91
C VAL A 226 -7.69 -12.68 3.64
N MET A 227 -8.06 -12.94 2.38
CA MET A 227 -9.41 -13.41 2.02
C MET A 227 -9.71 -14.75 2.70
N TYR A 228 -8.77 -15.69 2.70
CA TYR A 228 -8.95 -16.98 3.36
C TYR A 228 -8.93 -16.87 4.89
N VAL A 229 -8.07 -16.00 5.43
CA VAL A 229 -8.03 -15.74 6.88
C VAL A 229 -9.36 -15.17 7.36
N LEU A 230 -9.87 -14.14 6.68
CA LEU A 230 -11.15 -13.51 6.99
C LEU A 230 -12.32 -14.48 6.77
N ALA A 231 -12.34 -15.24 5.67
CA ALA A 231 -13.37 -16.25 5.47
C ALA A 231 -13.40 -17.31 6.58
N ALA A 232 -12.25 -17.67 7.17
CA ALA A 232 -12.20 -18.59 8.29
C ALA A 232 -12.58 -17.93 9.63
N ALA A 233 -12.32 -16.63 9.75
CA ALA A 233 -12.60 -15.78 10.91
C ALA A 233 -14.08 -15.40 11.04
N SER A 234 -14.84 -15.35 9.94
CA SER A 234 -16.24 -14.94 9.96
C SER A 234 -17.07 -15.71 11.00
N PRO A 235 -17.77 -15.01 11.93
CA PRO A 235 -18.55 -15.67 12.97
C PRO A 235 -19.91 -16.20 12.46
N THR A 236 -20.35 -15.75 11.29
CA THR A 236 -21.68 -16.02 10.71
C THR A 236 -21.61 -16.89 9.46
N HIS A 237 -20.62 -16.66 8.60
CA HIS A 237 -20.45 -17.33 7.31
C HIS A 237 -19.05 -17.97 7.13
N PRO A 238 -18.57 -18.78 8.09
CA PRO A 238 -17.21 -19.29 8.04
C PRO A 238 -17.00 -20.40 6.99
N ILE A 239 -15.84 -20.40 6.34
CA ILE A 239 -15.37 -21.58 5.59
C ILE A 239 -14.85 -22.69 6.52
N SER A 240 -14.80 -23.93 6.03
CA SER A 240 -14.07 -25.02 6.69
C SER A 240 -12.55 -24.88 6.50
N LYS A 241 -11.75 -25.56 7.33
CA LYS A 241 -10.29 -25.63 7.14
C LYS A 241 -9.90 -26.25 5.79
N SER A 242 -10.70 -27.20 5.28
CA SER A 242 -10.42 -27.86 3.98
C SER A 242 -10.46 -26.89 2.81
N VAL A 243 -11.27 -25.84 2.85
CA VAL A 243 -11.31 -24.80 1.81
C VAL A 243 -9.95 -24.10 1.69
N TYR A 244 -9.28 -23.85 2.82
CA TYR A 244 -7.92 -23.32 2.83
C TYR A 244 -6.88 -24.37 2.40
N GLU A 245 -6.92 -25.58 2.96
CA GLU A 245 -5.89 -26.59 2.68
C GLU A 245 -5.89 -27.08 1.21
N LYS A 246 -7.08 -27.28 0.63
CA LYS A 246 -7.20 -27.78 -0.75
C LYS A 246 -7.28 -26.66 -1.78
N GLY A 247 -7.99 -25.58 -1.45
CA GLY A 247 -8.18 -24.44 -2.34
C GLY A 247 -6.97 -23.54 -2.38
N TRP A 248 -6.70 -22.83 -1.27
CA TRP A 248 -5.56 -21.92 -1.17
C TRP A 248 -4.22 -22.66 -1.26
N ALA A 249 -4.02 -23.66 -0.41
CA ALA A 249 -2.73 -24.33 -0.29
C ALA A 249 -2.51 -25.44 -1.31
N LEU A 250 -3.48 -25.69 -2.19
CA LEU A 250 -3.40 -26.64 -3.30
C LEU A 250 -2.99 -28.05 -2.86
N ASP A 251 -3.59 -28.54 -1.77
CA ASP A 251 -3.26 -29.82 -1.14
C ASP A 251 -1.75 -29.94 -0.82
N GLY A 252 -1.17 -28.85 -0.29
CA GLY A 252 0.26 -28.73 0.02
C GLY A 252 1.14 -28.38 -1.18
N GLY A 253 0.57 -28.26 -2.38
CA GLY A 253 1.27 -27.80 -3.58
C GLY A 253 1.87 -26.40 -3.45
N ILE A 254 1.29 -25.55 -2.60
CA ILE A 254 1.78 -24.20 -2.32
C ILE A 254 3.19 -24.19 -1.70
N ALA A 255 3.59 -25.24 -0.98
CA ALA A 255 4.88 -25.32 -0.29
C ALA A 255 6.06 -25.71 -1.23
N LYS A 256 5.79 -25.93 -2.53
CA LYS A 256 6.81 -26.27 -3.54
C LYS A 256 7.58 -25.03 -3.98
N ASP A 257 8.39 -24.50 -3.09
CA ASP A 257 9.18 -23.30 -3.33
C ASP A 257 10.35 -23.53 -4.31
N THR A 258 11.03 -22.44 -4.65
CA THR A 258 12.23 -22.43 -5.49
C THR A 258 13.22 -21.38 -4.94
N SER A 259 14.25 -21.03 -5.70
CA SER A 259 15.21 -20.00 -5.30
C SER A 259 15.69 -19.14 -6.46
N MET A 260 15.95 -17.87 -6.17
CA MET A 260 16.58 -16.89 -7.06
C MET A 260 17.63 -16.11 -6.26
N TYR A 261 18.81 -15.84 -6.83
CA TYR A 261 19.94 -15.21 -6.11
C TYR A 261 20.36 -15.93 -4.81
N GLY A 262 20.15 -17.25 -4.74
CA GLY A 262 20.40 -18.04 -3.52
C GLY A 262 19.37 -17.81 -2.40
N ILE A 263 18.31 -17.05 -2.66
CA ILE A 263 17.22 -16.74 -1.73
C ILE A 263 16.02 -17.63 -2.09
N ARG A 264 15.47 -18.34 -1.10
CA ARG A 264 14.30 -19.20 -1.29
C ARG A 264 13.00 -18.39 -1.36
N THR A 265 12.08 -18.76 -2.24
CA THR A 265 10.76 -18.12 -2.34
C THR A 265 9.81 -18.49 -1.19
N ILE A 266 10.13 -19.52 -0.38
CA ILE A 266 9.33 -20.04 0.75
C ILE A 266 8.01 -20.69 0.34
N LEU A 267 7.24 -20.07 -0.55
CA LEU A 267 6.07 -20.64 -1.20
C LEU A 267 6.25 -20.63 -2.72
N ASN A 268 5.38 -21.37 -3.40
CA ASN A 268 5.29 -21.40 -4.85
C ASN A 268 4.45 -20.21 -5.33
N HIS A 269 5.09 -19.22 -5.96
CA HIS A 269 4.43 -18.06 -6.59
C HIS A 269 3.79 -18.47 -7.93
N TYR A 270 2.82 -19.40 -7.86
CA TYR A 270 2.28 -20.08 -9.03
C TYR A 270 0.93 -19.51 -9.43
N GLN A 271 0.92 -18.62 -10.42
CA GLN A 271 -0.25 -18.41 -11.29
C GLN A 271 0.00 -17.65 -12.60
N HIS A 272 1.23 -17.68 -13.11
CA HIS A 272 1.55 -17.05 -14.39
C HIS A 272 1.96 -18.13 -15.38
N ASN A 273 1.33 -18.16 -16.56
CA ASN A 273 1.70 -19.04 -17.68
C ASN A 273 3.06 -18.63 -18.32
N ASP A 274 3.92 -17.97 -17.55
CA ASP A 274 5.23 -17.51 -17.95
C ASP A 274 6.32 -18.07 -17.03
N LYS A 275 7.56 -17.64 -17.29
CA LYS A 275 8.76 -18.16 -16.64
C LYS A 275 9.13 -17.36 -15.39
N ALA A 276 8.29 -16.42 -14.93
CA ALA A 276 8.61 -15.61 -13.76
C ALA A 276 8.66 -16.47 -12.49
N ILE A 277 9.73 -16.32 -11.72
CA ILE A 277 9.99 -17.12 -10.50
C ILE A 277 9.23 -16.56 -9.29
N VAL A 278 9.06 -15.24 -9.24
CA VAL A 278 8.33 -14.52 -8.19
C VAL A 278 7.26 -13.64 -8.83
N GLY A 279 6.18 -13.39 -8.08
CA GLY A 279 5.12 -12.48 -8.46
C GLY A 279 5.52 -10.99 -8.37
N PRO A 280 4.65 -10.07 -8.80
CA PRO A 280 4.78 -8.64 -8.52
C PRO A 280 4.86 -8.38 -7.00
N LEU A 281 5.58 -7.35 -6.58
CA LEU A 281 5.93 -7.18 -5.16
C LEU A 281 4.72 -6.87 -4.24
N PHE A 282 3.61 -6.38 -4.79
CA PHE A 282 2.38 -6.14 -4.00
C PHE A 282 1.82 -7.39 -3.31
N TRP A 283 2.18 -8.59 -3.78
CA TRP A 283 1.82 -9.85 -3.11
C TRP A 283 2.40 -9.98 -1.69
N ALA A 284 3.48 -9.24 -1.38
CA ALA A 284 4.04 -9.15 -0.03
C ALA A 284 3.41 -8.00 0.79
N HIS A 285 2.44 -7.26 0.24
CA HIS A 285 1.88 -6.06 0.86
C HIS A 285 0.41 -6.21 1.23
N TYR A 286 -0.50 -6.48 0.28
CA TYR A 286 -1.94 -6.22 0.47
C TYR A 286 -2.57 -7.07 1.57
N SER A 287 -2.23 -8.36 1.62
CA SER A 287 -2.69 -9.25 2.69
C SER A 287 -2.03 -9.00 4.03
N TYR A 288 -1.01 -8.16 4.11
CA TYR A 288 -0.17 -7.94 5.30
C TYR A 288 -0.20 -6.50 5.79
N LEU A 289 -1.20 -5.72 5.36
CA LEU A 289 -1.39 -4.35 5.86
C LEU A 289 -1.91 -4.36 7.30
N GLY A 290 -2.79 -5.30 7.63
CA GLY A 290 -3.29 -5.58 8.97
C GLY A 290 -2.82 -6.93 9.52
N LEU A 291 -2.78 -7.99 8.70
CA LEU A 291 -2.27 -9.28 9.16
C LEU A 291 -0.76 -9.20 9.39
N ASP A 292 -0.30 -9.21 10.65
CA ASP A 292 1.12 -9.10 10.98
C ASP A 292 1.88 -10.35 10.54
N PRO A 293 2.83 -10.27 9.58
CA PRO A 293 3.63 -11.41 9.19
C PRO A 293 4.71 -11.78 10.23
N LYS A 294 5.05 -10.91 11.19
CA LYS A 294 6.12 -11.17 12.18
C LYS A 294 5.76 -12.33 13.12
N GLY A 295 6.50 -13.42 13.00
CA GLY A 295 6.24 -14.64 13.76
C GLY A 295 4.97 -15.38 13.31
N LEU A 296 4.33 -14.94 12.23
CA LEU A 296 3.22 -15.63 11.60
C LEU A 296 3.74 -16.85 10.85
N THR A 297 3.31 -18.02 11.25
CA THR A 297 3.67 -19.29 10.62
C THR A 297 2.46 -20.20 10.53
N ASP A 298 2.44 -21.10 9.57
CA ASP A 298 1.48 -22.19 9.52
C ASP A 298 2.17 -23.48 9.05
N GLN A 299 1.41 -24.50 8.64
CA GLN A 299 1.99 -25.74 8.12
C GLN A 299 2.76 -25.59 6.80
N TYR A 300 2.62 -24.46 6.08
CA TYR A 300 3.21 -24.26 4.76
C TYR A 300 4.38 -23.27 4.77
N ALA A 301 4.33 -22.21 5.57
CA ALA A 301 5.33 -21.13 5.52
C ALA A 301 5.61 -20.42 6.84
N ASP A 302 6.77 -19.76 6.84
CA ASP A 302 7.06 -18.58 7.66
C ASP A 302 6.81 -17.34 6.79
N TYR A 303 5.77 -16.57 7.14
CA TYR A 303 5.27 -15.49 6.30
C TYR A 303 6.14 -14.22 6.39
N TRP A 304 6.83 -14.00 7.53
CA TRP A 304 7.85 -12.96 7.60
C TRP A 304 8.99 -13.24 6.64
N LYS A 305 9.48 -14.49 6.66
CA LYS A 305 10.57 -14.92 5.79
C LYS A 305 10.16 -14.91 4.32
N LEU A 306 8.93 -15.31 4.00
CA LEU A 306 8.36 -15.23 2.66
C LEU A 306 8.44 -13.79 2.11
N ASN A 307 7.91 -12.82 2.87
CA ASN A 307 7.82 -11.43 2.43
C ASN A 307 9.21 -10.76 2.36
N VAL A 308 10.08 -10.99 3.35
CA VAL A 308 11.48 -10.51 3.33
C VAL A 308 12.23 -11.07 2.14
N ASN A 309 12.08 -12.36 1.84
CA ASN A 309 12.75 -12.97 0.72
C ASN A 309 12.22 -12.45 -0.62
N HIS A 310 10.91 -12.25 -0.76
CA HIS A 310 10.32 -11.68 -1.98
C HIS A 310 10.84 -10.27 -2.26
N ALA A 311 10.86 -9.39 -1.25
CA ALA A 311 11.42 -8.05 -1.37
C ALA A 311 12.93 -8.06 -1.70
N LYS A 312 13.71 -8.93 -1.06
CA LYS A 312 15.15 -9.07 -1.36
C LYS A 312 15.43 -9.61 -2.76
N ILE A 313 14.65 -10.58 -3.25
CA ILE A 313 14.80 -11.08 -4.63
C ILE A 313 14.57 -9.95 -5.64
N GLN A 314 13.55 -9.12 -5.41
CA GLN A 314 13.26 -7.95 -6.24
C GLN A 314 14.38 -6.89 -6.17
N TYR A 315 14.92 -6.64 -4.99
CA TYR A 315 16.08 -5.76 -4.80
C TYR A 315 17.32 -6.28 -5.54
N GLU A 316 17.72 -7.54 -5.33
CA GLU A 316 18.89 -8.14 -5.99
C GLU A 316 18.72 -8.17 -7.51
N TYR A 317 17.51 -8.41 -8.02
CA TYR A 317 17.21 -8.32 -9.45
C TYR A 317 17.52 -6.91 -10.01
N ALA A 318 17.10 -5.85 -9.31
CA ALA A 318 17.36 -4.48 -9.73
C ALA A 318 18.85 -4.10 -9.60
N VAL A 319 19.55 -4.63 -8.60
CA VAL A 319 21.00 -4.42 -8.42
C VAL A 319 21.81 -5.12 -9.52
N GLU A 320 21.43 -6.35 -9.89
CA GLU A 320 22.06 -7.04 -11.02
C GLU A 320 21.71 -6.39 -12.36
N ASN A 321 20.47 -5.93 -12.51
CA ASN A 321 19.94 -5.27 -13.70
C ASN A 321 20.22 -6.07 -15.00
N PRO A 322 19.71 -7.31 -15.13
CA PRO A 322 20.05 -8.20 -16.24
C PRO A 322 19.66 -7.63 -17.61
N GLU A 323 18.62 -6.80 -17.67
CA GLU A 323 18.14 -6.14 -18.89
C GLU A 323 18.88 -4.83 -19.20
N ASN A 324 19.80 -4.39 -18.32
CA ASN A 324 20.56 -3.15 -18.42
C ASN A 324 19.70 -1.88 -18.55
N TYR A 325 18.55 -1.81 -17.86
CA TYR A 325 17.70 -0.62 -17.83
C TYR A 325 18.38 0.54 -17.11
N LYS A 326 18.19 1.75 -17.63
CA LYS A 326 18.81 2.95 -17.07
C LYS A 326 18.37 3.20 -15.62
N GLY A 327 19.35 3.42 -14.75
CA GLY A 327 19.18 3.84 -13.37
C GLY A 327 18.89 2.72 -12.37
N TYR A 328 18.52 1.52 -12.81
CA TYR A 328 18.26 0.39 -11.90
C TYR A 328 19.51 0.11 -11.04
N GLY A 329 19.30 -0.10 -9.74
CA GLY A 329 20.39 -0.31 -8.82
C GLY A 329 20.00 -0.27 -7.34
N PRO A 330 20.98 -0.15 -6.43
CA PRO A 330 20.77 -0.16 -4.97
C PRO A 330 19.84 0.94 -4.43
N ASP A 331 19.66 2.03 -5.17
CA ASP A 331 18.87 3.22 -4.84
C ASP A 331 17.64 3.39 -5.75
N LEU A 332 17.48 2.55 -6.78
CA LEU A 332 16.33 2.57 -7.67
C LEU A 332 15.91 1.13 -8.03
N TRP A 333 14.91 0.63 -7.31
CA TRP A 333 14.42 -0.74 -7.42
C TRP A 333 12.92 -0.81 -7.15
N GLY A 334 12.33 -1.97 -7.43
CA GLY A 334 10.93 -2.27 -7.11
C GLY A 334 10.07 -2.40 -8.35
N LEU A 335 9.71 -3.65 -8.69
CA LEU A 335 8.79 -3.99 -9.76
C LEU A 335 7.48 -4.51 -9.17
N THR A 336 6.37 -3.89 -9.55
CA THR A 336 5.03 -4.38 -9.19
C THR A 336 4.01 -4.01 -10.27
N SER A 337 2.79 -4.53 -10.14
CA SER A 337 1.69 -4.15 -11.04
C SER A 337 1.38 -2.67 -10.91
N SER A 338 1.39 -1.93 -12.02
CA SER A 338 1.16 -0.49 -12.05
C SER A 338 0.85 -0.02 -13.48
N TYR A 339 0.61 1.28 -13.67
CA TYR A 339 0.73 1.89 -14.99
C TYR A 339 2.08 1.58 -15.63
N SER A 340 2.08 1.44 -16.94
CA SER A 340 3.23 1.13 -17.77
C SER A 340 3.19 1.93 -19.07
N ILE A 341 4.29 1.95 -19.81
CA ILE A 341 4.45 2.70 -21.05
C ILE A 341 3.29 2.43 -22.02
N ASN A 342 2.85 1.17 -22.09
CA ASN A 342 1.76 0.71 -22.95
C ASN A 342 0.50 0.29 -22.14
N GLY A 343 0.12 1.08 -21.13
CA GLY A 343 -1.12 0.87 -20.38
C GLY A 343 -0.86 0.47 -18.93
N TYR A 344 -1.10 -0.80 -18.59
CA TYR A 344 -0.93 -1.36 -17.25
C TYR A 344 -0.30 -2.76 -17.37
N ALA A 345 0.66 -3.09 -16.50
CA ALA A 345 1.36 -4.38 -16.56
C ALA A 345 1.75 -4.86 -15.16
N GLY A 346 1.79 -6.19 -14.99
CA GLY A 346 2.24 -6.84 -13.76
C GLY A 346 3.75 -6.99 -13.68
N HIS A 347 4.48 -5.88 -13.50
CA HIS A 347 5.94 -5.87 -13.51
C HIS A 347 6.52 -6.73 -12.39
N ARG A 348 7.54 -7.53 -12.72
CA ARG A 348 8.26 -8.43 -11.80
C ARG A 348 9.50 -9.00 -12.50
N PRO A 349 10.46 -9.61 -11.76
CA PRO A 349 11.53 -10.39 -12.38
C PRO A 349 11.00 -11.40 -13.40
N GLY A 350 11.45 -11.27 -14.67
CA GLY A 350 10.98 -12.07 -15.81
C GLY A 350 9.86 -11.43 -16.65
N VAL A 351 9.22 -10.37 -16.16
CA VAL A 351 8.31 -9.47 -16.89
C VAL A 351 8.69 -8.03 -16.52
N ASP A 352 9.93 -7.68 -16.81
CA ASP A 352 10.49 -6.35 -16.58
C ASP A 352 10.40 -5.54 -17.88
N LEU A 353 9.84 -4.35 -17.79
CA LEU A 353 9.62 -3.44 -18.91
C LEU A 353 10.38 -2.12 -18.73
N GLY A 354 11.36 -2.06 -17.82
CA GLY A 354 12.11 -0.85 -17.51
C GLY A 354 11.30 0.17 -16.68
N VAL A 355 10.21 -0.26 -16.06
CA VAL A 355 9.27 0.58 -15.29
C VAL A 355 9.45 0.32 -13.79
N ILE A 356 9.78 1.37 -13.05
CA ILE A 356 9.84 1.39 -11.59
C ILE A 356 8.54 1.94 -11.03
N SER A 357 8.02 1.27 -10.00
CA SER A 357 6.77 1.64 -9.34
C SER A 357 7.05 1.86 -7.86
N PRO A 358 7.03 3.12 -7.35
CA PRO A 358 7.49 3.46 -6.00
C PRO A 358 6.87 2.63 -4.87
N THR A 359 5.60 2.23 -5.01
CA THR A 359 4.91 1.41 -3.99
C THR A 359 5.64 0.09 -3.72
N ALA A 360 6.31 -0.50 -4.71
CA ALA A 360 7.05 -1.75 -4.54
C ALA A 360 8.14 -1.63 -3.46
N ALA A 361 9.03 -0.65 -3.59
CA ALA A 361 10.12 -0.42 -2.64
C ALA A 361 9.60 0.20 -1.34
N LEU A 362 8.74 1.21 -1.42
CA LEU A 362 8.29 1.97 -0.25
C LEU A 362 7.39 1.14 0.67
N SER A 363 6.50 0.31 0.13
CA SER A 363 5.65 -0.58 0.95
C SER A 363 6.38 -1.81 1.46
N SER A 364 7.62 -2.03 1.00
CA SER A 364 8.53 -3.04 1.55
C SER A 364 9.35 -2.52 2.74
N MET A 365 9.07 -1.30 3.23
CA MET A 365 9.79 -0.69 4.36
C MET A 365 9.97 -1.61 5.57
N PRO A 366 8.97 -2.40 6.02
CA PRO A 366 9.19 -3.30 7.16
C PRO A 366 10.17 -4.45 6.87
N TYR A 367 10.30 -4.85 5.61
CA TYR A 367 11.04 -6.05 5.21
C TYR A 367 12.49 -5.75 4.82
N THR A 368 12.70 -4.62 4.14
CA THR A 368 13.99 -4.16 3.62
C THR A 368 14.20 -2.67 3.96
N PRO A 369 14.19 -2.29 5.26
CA PRO A 369 14.13 -0.89 5.65
C PRO A 369 15.30 -0.06 5.14
N LYS A 370 16.50 -0.65 5.05
CA LYS A 370 17.68 0.05 4.55
C LYS A 370 17.56 0.36 3.05
N GLU A 371 17.14 -0.63 2.28
CA GLU A 371 17.00 -0.54 0.82
C GLU A 371 15.81 0.33 0.42
N SER A 372 14.69 0.23 1.15
CA SER A 372 13.51 1.08 0.97
C SER A 372 13.77 2.53 1.37
N GLN A 373 14.54 2.77 2.44
CA GLN A 373 14.95 4.12 2.85
C GLN A 373 15.93 4.75 1.83
N ALA A 374 16.84 3.96 1.27
CA ALA A 374 17.74 4.42 0.20
C ALA A 374 16.94 4.85 -1.05
N PHE A 375 15.96 4.04 -1.45
CA PHE A 375 15.03 4.36 -2.53
C PHE A 375 14.26 5.66 -2.24
N LEU A 376 13.67 5.79 -1.04
CA LEU A 376 12.93 6.98 -0.64
C LEU A 376 13.80 8.24 -0.74
N ARG A 377 15.03 8.17 -0.23
CA ARG A 377 15.98 9.28 -0.28
C ARG A 377 16.32 9.66 -1.72
N HIS A 378 16.65 8.69 -2.56
CA HIS A 378 16.97 8.94 -3.97
C HIS A 378 15.78 9.59 -4.70
N LEU A 379 14.57 9.04 -4.53
CA LEU A 379 13.35 9.57 -5.11
C LEU A 379 13.09 11.04 -4.71
N TYR A 380 13.23 11.37 -3.42
CA TYR A 380 12.93 12.70 -2.90
C TYR A 380 14.04 13.74 -3.07
N THR A 381 15.28 13.32 -3.34
CA THR A 381 16.42 14.25 -3.47
C THR A 381 16.89 14.38 -4.91
N ASP A 382 16.97 13.28 -5.64
CA ASP A 382 17.56 13.23 -6.98
C ASP A 382 16.50 13.16 -8.09
N LEU A 383 15.30 12.62 -7.78
CA LEU A 383 14.20 12.45 -8.74
C LEU A 383 12.88 13.15 -8.35
N PRO A 384 12.89 14.39 -7.83
CA PRO A 384 11.69 15.05 -7.32
C PRO A 384 10.61 15.29 -8.38
N GLN A 385 10.93 15.20 -9.68
CA GLN A 385 9.97 15.31 -10.78
C GLN A 385 8.91 14.20 -10.79
N PHE A 386 9.18 13.06 -10.13
CA PHE A 386 8.22 11.96 -10.02
C PHE A 386 7.34 12.04 -8.76
N ILE A 387 7.40 13.14 -8.04
CA ILE A 387 6.60 13.39 -6.83
C ILE A 387 5.60 14.48 -7.14
N GLY A 388 4.32 14.18 -6.94
CA GLY A 388 3.25 15.16 -7.04
C GLY A 388 2.57 15.43 -5.70
N VAL A 389 1.39 16.04 -5.77
CA VAL A 389 0.64 16.49 -4.59
C VAL A 389 0.19 15.37 -3.65
N TYR A 390 0.09 14.13 -4.15
CA TYR A 390 -0.31 12.95 -3.38
C TYR A 390 0.84 11.97 -3.17
N GLY A 391 2.08 12.47 -3.16
CA GLY A 391 3.29 11.66 -3.03
C GLY A 391 3.83 11.24 -4.40
N PRO A 392 4.60 10.14 -4.46
CA PRO A 392 5.11 9.60 -5.71
C PRO A 392 3.98 9.30 -6.70
N TYR A 393 4.21 9.60 -7.98
CA TYR A 393 3.36 9.09 -9.05
C TYR A 393 3.50 7.56 -9.17
N ASP A 394 2.50 6.95 -9.80
CA ASP A 394 2.31 5.51 -9.86
C ASP A 394 3.53 4.73 -10.36
N ALA A 395 4.14 5.21 -11.45
CA ALA A 395 5.28 4.56 -12.08
C ALA A 395 6.04 5.49 -13.02
N PHE A 396 7.30 5.14 -13.31
CA PHE A 396 8.15 5.83 -14.29
C PHE A 396 9.20 4.91 -14.91
N SER A 397 9.73 5.28 -16.08
CA SER A 397 10.89 4.65 -16.75
C SER A 397 11.93 5.73 -17.05
N LEU A 398 13.12 5.60 -16.47
CA LEU A 398 14.26 6.46 -16.81
C LEU A 398 14.86 6.13 -18.18
N GLN A 399 14.69 4.89 -18.63
CA GLN A 399 15.14 4.39 -19.93
C GLN A 399 14.39 5.07 -21.07
N ASP A 400 13.07 5.18 -20.92
CA ASP A 400 12.15 5.68 -21.95
C ASP A 400 11.76 7.15 -21.73
N ASP A 401 12.32 7.80 -20.70
CA ASP A 401 11.96 9.16 -20.29
C ASP A 401 10.44 9.32 -20.11
N TRP A 402 9.85 8.36 -19.40
CA TRP A 402 8.40 8.21 -19.30
C TRP A 402 7.92 8.26 -17.85
N TYR A 403 6.88 9.04 -17.63
CA TYR A 403 6.01 8.95 -16.45
C TYR A 403 4.67 9.57 -16.80
N LEU A 404 3.64 9.24 -16.03
CA LEU A 404 2.35 9.94 -16.08
C LEU A 404 2.09 10.59 -14.72
N PRO A 405 1.56 11.82 -14.66
CA PRO A 405 1.23 12.47 -13.40
C PRO A 405 -0.09 11.90 -12.86
N ARG A 406 -0.09 10.61 -12.54
CA ARG A 406 -1.26 9.78 -12.21
C ARG A 406 -0.95 8.91 -10.99
N TYR A 407 -2.00 8.52 -10.30
CA TYR A 407 -1.96 7.72 -9.09
C TYR A 407 -3.05 6.65 -9.13
N LEU A 408 -2.81 5.51 -8.47
CA LEU A 408 -3.79 4.47 -8.18
C LEU A 408 -3.96 4.30 -6.67
N ALA A 409 -5.19 4.09 -6.21
CA ALA A 409 -5.45 3.87 -4.78
C ALA A 409 -4.70 2.65 -4.23
N ILE A 410 -4.65 1.58 -5.03
CA ILE A 410 -4.03 0.31 -4.65
C ILE A 410 -2.50 0.40 -4.54
N ASP A 411 -1.89 1.41 -5.15
CA ASP A 411 -0.45 1.68 -5.07
C ASP A 411 -0.14 2.74 -4.02
N GLN A 412 -0.98 3.78 -3.89
CA GLN A 412 -0.81 4.80 -2.85
C GLN A 412 -1.15 4.27 -1.46
N GLY A 413 -2.09 3.34 -1.31
CA GLY A 413 -2.60 2.88 -0.01
C GLY A 413 -1.57 2.13 0.84
N PRO A 414 -0.87 1.13 0.29
CA PRO A 414 0.14 0.37 1.02
C PRO A 414 1.33 1.21 1.50
N ILE A 415 1.69 2.31 0.81
CA ILE A 415 2.87 3.12 1.14
C ILE A 415 2.80 3.66 2.58
N PRO A 416 1.83 4.51 2.95
CA PRO A 416 1.77 5.07 4.30
C PRO A 416 1.46 4.01 5.36
N VAL A 417 0.71 2.96 5.00
CA VAL A 417 0.33 1.88 5.93
C VAL A 417 1.54 1.03 6.31
N MET A 418 2.35 0.60 5.34
CA MET A 418 3.53 -0.21 5.62
C MET A 418 4.66 0.60 6.23
N ILE A 419 4.79 1.89 5.90
CA ILE A 419 5.70 2.78 6.64
C ILE A 419 5.25 2.91 8.10
N GLU A 420 3.94 3.03 8.36
CA GLU A 420 3.43 3.10 9.73
C GLU A 420 3.67 1.79 10.50
N ASN A 421 3.41 0.65 9.87
CA ASN A 421 3.72 -0.66 10.47
C ASN A 421 5.22 -0.85 10.74
N TYR A 422 6.09 -0.32 9.89
CA TYR A 422 7.53 -0.29 10.15
C TYR A 422 7.86 0.58 11.38
N ARG A 423 7.29 1.79 11.48
CA ARG A 423 7.60 2.75 12.54
C ARG A 423 7.01 2.39 13.90
N SER A 424 5.77 1.90 13.94
CA SER A 424 5.01 1.68 15.18
C SER A 424 4.31 0.32 15.27
N GLY A 425 4.04 -0.35 14.14
CA GLY A 425 3.22 -1.56 14.12
C GLY A 425 1.71 -1.31 14.28
N LEU A 426 1.25 -0.05 14.18
CA LEU A 426 -0.12 0.34 14.50
C LEU A 426 -1.20 -0.51 13.82
N LEU A 427 -1.14 -0.69 12.50
CA LEU A 427 -2.23 -1.33 11.76
C LEU A 427 -2.21 -2.85 11.97
N TRP A 428 -1.01 -3.41 12.16
CA TRP A 428 -0.83 -4.78 12.64
C TRP A 428 -1.46 -4.99 14.01
N ASP A 429 -1.14 -4.14 14.98
CA ASP A 429 -1.69 -4.26 16.34
C ASP A 429 -3.21 -4.13 16.35
N LEU A 430 -3.76 -3.20 15.57
CA LEU A 430 -5.21 -3.00 15.47
C LEU A 430 -5.91 -4.22 14.86
N PHE A 431 -5.46 -4.69 13.71
CA PHE A 431 -6.11 -5.83 13.04
C PHE A 431 -5.94 -7.13 13.83
N MET A 432 -4.77 -7.36 14.42
CA MET A 432 -4.47 -8.56 15.22
C MET A 432 -5.06 -8.52 16.64
N LYS A 433 -5.66 -7.39 17.07
CA LYS A 433 -6.47 -7.31 18.31
C LYS A 433 -7.86 -7.95 18.14
N ASN A 434 -8.36 -8.05 16.90
CA ASN A 434 -9.70 -8.54 16.64
C ASN A 434 -9.84 -10.05 16.94
N GLU A 435 -10.79 -10.40 17.81
CA GLU A 435 -10.97 -11.79 18.28
C GLU A 435 -11.37 -12.76 17.16
N ASP A 436 -12.22 -12.33 16.21
CA ASP A 436 -12.62 -13.17 15.07
C ASP A 436 -11.42 -13.52 14.19
N VAL A 437 -10.56 -12.54 13.90
CA VAL A 437 -9.31 -12.76 13.14
C VAL A 437 -8.42 -13.79 13.84
N LEU A 438 -8.22 -13.65 15.15
CA LEU A 438 -7.43 -14.61 15.93
C LEU A 438 -8.06 -16.01 15.91
N ASN A 439 -9.39 -16.12 16.01
CA ASN A 439 -10.11 -17.38 15.91
C ASN A 439 -9.97 -18.02 14.51
N GLY A 440 -10.03 -17.22 13.45
CA GLY A 440 -9.77 -17.65 12.07
C GLY A 440 -8.36 -18.21 11.90
N LEU A 441 -7.35 -17.51 12.42
CA LEU A 441 -5.96 -17.98 12.40
C LEU A 441 -5.79 -19.32 13.14
N LYS A 442 -6.33 -19.45 14.36
CA LYS A 442 -6.31 -20.71 15.11
C LYS A 442 -6.97 -21.84 14.32
N LYS A 443 -8.13 -21.58 13.72
CA LYS A 443 -8.89 -22.56 12.93
C LYS A 443 -8.12 -23.05 11.70
N LEU A 444 -7.35 -22.16 11.06
CA LEU A 444 -6.51 -22.50 9.91
C LEU A 444 -5.16 -23.14 10.31
N GLY A 445 -4.85 -23.18 11.61
CA GLY A 445 -3.61 -23.78 12.13
C GLY A 445 -2.40 -22.84 12.09
N PHE A 446 -2.64 -21.54 12.00
CA PHE A 446 -1.59 -20.54 12.13
C PHE A 446 -1.10 -20.44 13.57
N LYS A 447 0.15 -20.01 13.71
CA LYS A 447 0.78 -19.55 14.95
C LYS A 447 1.19 -18.10 14.76
N SER A 448 1.07 -17.31 15.81
CA SER A 448 1.44 -15.90 15.83
C SER A 448 1.68 -15.49 17.28
N PRO A 449 2.59 -14.53 17.57
CA PRO A 449 2.76 -13.96 18.91
C PRO A 449 1.47 -13.37 19.51
N TYR A 450 0.48 -13.02 18.68
CA TYR A 450 -0.81 -12.51 19.13
C TYR A 450 -1.75 -13.62 19.63
N LEU A 451 -1.50 -14.88 19.27
CA LEU A 451 -2.28 -16.04 19.74
C LEU A 451 -1.77 -16.59 21.09
N GLU A 452 -0.53 -16.27 21.46
CA GLU A 452 0.11 -16.77 22.68
C GLU A 452 -0.18 -15.90 23.92
N LYS A 453 -0.89 -14.78 23.76
CA LYS A 453 -1.21 -13.82 24.83
C LYS A 453 -2.48 -14.13 25.60
N GLU A 454 -3.08 -15.32 25.41
CA GLU A 454 -4.30 -15.77 26.11
C GLU A 454 -4.05 -16.36 27.50
#